data_AF-A0A962WAR9-F1
#
_entry.id   AF-A0A962WAR9-F1
#
_cell.length_a   1.000
_cell.length_b   1.000
_cell.length_c   1.000
_cell.angle_alpha   90.00
_cell.angle_beta   90.00
_cell.angle_gamma   90.00
#
_symmetry.space_group_name_H-M   'P 1'
#
loop_
_entity.id
_entity.type
_entity.pdbx_description
1 polymer ?
#
loop_
_entity_poly.entity_id
_entity_poly.type
_entity_poly.pdbx_seq_one_letter_code
_entity_poly.pdbx_strand_id
1 'polypeptide(L)'
;PKVGDPMRQWGNGEHKVWWEVIGRNKRSVSANLRVPEGQELARKLLADADIMIENFKPGTMEKWGLDPESLHKVNPGLIIVRISGYGQTGPYASRAGFGGVAESMGGWRAIVGDPDRPPSRMGVSIGDTLTATYGCMGALAALRARETTGKGQIIDAALYESVLQVMESLVVEYDTMGIVRQRSGSILPNIAPSNVYR
;
A
#
# COMPACT_ATOMS: atom_id res chain seq x y z
N PRO A 1 -20.95 1.68 10.19
CA PRO A 1 -20.05 2.79 10.62
C PRO A 1 -20.75 4.15 10.52
N LYS A 2 -20.39 5.12 11.37
CA LYS A 2 -21.04 6.46 11.38
C LYS A 2 -20.66 7.32 10.18
N VAL A 3 -19.48 7.10 9.61
CA VAL A 3 -18.94 7.82 8.44
C VAL A 3 -18.44 6.83 7.39
N GLY A 4 -18.37 7.27 6.13
CA GLY A 4 -17.79 6.52 5.02
C GLY A 4 -16.27 6.69 4.91
N ASP A 5 -15.71 6.22 3.80
CA ASP A 5 -14.28 6.38 3.48
C ASP A 5 -13.87 7.87 3.49
N PRO A 6 -12.76 8.25 4.15
CA PRO A 6 -12.25 9.62 4.16
C PRO A 6 -12.04 10.24 2.77
N MET A 7 -11.76 9.43 1.75
CA MET A 7 -11.59 9.89 0.36
C MET A 7 -12.85 10.54 -0.22
N ARG A 8 -14.02 10.32 0.40
CA ARG A 8 -15.28 11.01 0.05
C ARG A 8 -15.27 12.50 0.42
N GLN A 9 -14.34 12.93 1.25
CA GLN A 9 -14.20 14.32 1.71
C GLN A 9 -12.99 15.03 1.09
N TRP A 10 -12.19 14.31 0.29
CA TRP A 10 -10.97 14.82 -0.29
C TRP A 10 -11.20 15.46 -1.66
N GLY A 11 -10.56 16.61 -1.88
CA GLY A 11 -10.71 17.43 -3.08
C GLY A 11 -10.45 18.90 -2.76
N ASN A 12 -10.88 19.81 -3.63
CA ASN A 12 -10.65 21.25 -3.46
C ASN A 12 -11.97 21.98 -3.19
N GLY A 13 -12.06 22.67 -2.04
CA GLY A 13 -13.28 23.35 -1.62
C GLY A 13 -14.49 22.40 -1.59
N GLU A 14 -15.54 22.76 -2.31
CA GLU A 14 -16.78 21.98 -2.43
C GLU A 14 -16.63 20.74 -3.32
N HIS A 15 -15.64 20.69 -4.21
CA HIS A 15 -15.47 19.60 -5.17
C HIS A 15 -14.65 18.44 -4.57
N LYS A 16 -15.34 17.36 -4.17
CA LYS A 16 -14.76 16.18 -3.50
C LYS A 16 -14.52 15.00 -4.46
N VAL A 17 -13.59 15.19 -5.40
CA VAL A 17 -13.40 14.29 -6.56
C VAL A 17 -12.70 12.96 -6.26
N TRP A 18 -12.06 12.79 -5.09
CA TRP A 18 -11.19 11.63 -4.86
C TRP A 18 -11.93 10.29 -4.87
N TRP A 19 -13.05 10.18 -4.15
CA TRP A 19 -13.86 8.96 -4.15
C TRP A 19 -14.41 8.63 -5.54
N GLU A 20 -14.76 9.65 -6.33
CA GLU A 20 -15.25 9.46 -7.69
C GLU A 20 -14.19 8.85 -8.61
N VAL A 21 -12.89 9.07 -8.33
CA VAL A 21 -11.79 8.48 -9.09
C VAL A 21 -11.51 7.05 -8.66
N ILE A 22 -11.34 6.80 -7.35
CA ILE A 22 -10.89 5.50 -6.81
C ILE A 22 -12.02 4.53 -6.50
N GLY A 23 -13.26 5.01 -6.47
CA GLY A 23 -14.47 4.27 -6.15
C GLY A 23 -15.25 3.78 -7.36
N ARG A 24 -14.79 4.08 -8.59
CA ARG A 24 -15.49 3.71 -9.84
C ARG A 24 -15.74 2.21 -9.90
N ASN A 25 -16.92 1.85 -10.42
CA ASN A 25 -17.40 0.47 -10.59
C ASN A 25 -17.58 -0.33 -9.29
N LYS A 26 -17.32 0.24 -8.10
CA LYS A 26 -17.55 -0.42 -6.82
C LYS A 26 -19.01 -0.27 -6.39
N ARG A 27 -19.59 -1.34 -5.87
CA ARG A 27 -20.85 -1.28 -5.10
C ARG A 27 -20.51 -0.99 -3.64
N SER A 28 -21.28 -0.11 -3.01
CA SER A 28 -21.02 0.32 -1.62
C SER A 28 -22.06 -0.28 -0.69
N VAL A 29 -21.59 -0.86 0.42
CA VAL A 29 -22.40 -1.28 1.56
C VAL A 29 -21.74 -0.77 2.84
N SER A 30 -22.54 -0.44 3.84
CA SER A 30 -22.03 0.03 5.14
C SER A 30 -22.05 -1.09 6.17
N ALA A 31 -20.89 -1.42 6.75
CA ALA A 31 -20.77 -2.37 7.87
C ALA A 31 -19.98 -1.74 9.02
N ASN A 32 -20.47 -1.82 10.26
CA ASN A 32 -19.69 -1.40 11.43
C ASN A 32 -18.94 -2.61 12.00
N LEU A 33 -17.68 -2.82 11.62
CA LEU A 33 -16.90 -3.99 12.06
C LEU A 33 -16.56 -4.00 13.57
N ARG A 34 -16.90 -2.93 14.30
CA ARG A 34 -16.72 -2.85 15.76
C ARG A 34 -17.85 -3.51 16.55
N VAL A 35 -18.94 -3.92 15.90
CA VAL A 35 -20.07 -4.59 16.56
C VAL A 35 -20.33 -5.96 15.91
N PRO A 36 -20.86 -6.93 16.66
CA PRO A 36 -21.04 -8.31 16.17
C PRO A 36 -21.82 -8.40 14.86
N GLU A 37 -22.87 -7.60 14.69
CA GLU A 37 -23.73 -7.64 13.50
C GLU A 37 -22.97 -7.20 12.24
N GLY A 38 -22.06 -6.23 12.37
CA GLY A 38 -21.22 -5.80 11.26
C GLY A 38 -20.12 -6.80 10.93
N GLN A 39 -19.59 -7.49 11.93
CA GLN A 39 -18.63 -8.58 11.74
C GLN A 39 -19.29 -9.76 11.02
N GLU A 40 -20.51 -10.12 11.44
CA GLU A 40 -21.28 -11.20 10.82
C GLU A 40 -21.63 -10.87 9.36
N LEU A 41 -22.03 -9.64 9.06
CA LEU A 41 -22.24 -9.20 7.67
C LEU A 41 -20.96 -9.34 6.84
N ALA A 42 -19.80 -8.96 7.39
CA ALA A 42 -18.53 -9.11 6.70
C ALA A 42 -18.18 -10.58 6.46
N ARG A 43 -18.35 -11.47 7.46
CA ARG A 43 -18.13 -12.92 7.28
C ARG A 43 -19.00 -13.49 6.18
N LYS A 44 -20.29 -13.13 6.12
CA LYS A 44 -21.20 -13.57 5.05
C LYS A 44 -20.74 -13.13 3.67
N LEU A 45 -20.29 -11.89 3.53
CA LEU A 45 -19.74 -11.40 2.25
C LEU A 45 -18.45 -12.12 1.86
N LEU A 46 -17.60 -12.46 2.85
CA LEU A 46 -16.30 -13.10 2.64
C LEU A 46 -16.39 -14.62 2.41
N ALA A 47 -17.51 -15.25 2.79
CA ALA A 47 -17.72 -16.69 2.61
C ALA A 47 -17.62 -17.11 1.13
N ASP A 48 -18.11 -16.27 0.22
CA ASP A 48 -18.11 -16.52 -1.23
C ASP A 48 -17.20 -15.56 -2.01
N ALA A 49 -16.42 -14.73 -1.32
CA ALA A 49 -15.50 -13.80 -1.98
C ALA A 49 -14.22 -14.49 -2.43
N ASP A 50 -13.68 -14.07 -3.58
CA ASP A 50 -12.36 -14.52 -4.03
C ASP A 50 -11.22 -13.76 -3.34
N ILE A 51 -11.37 -12.45 -3.19
CA ILE A 51 -10.33 -11.56 -2.69
C ILE A 51 -10.93 -10.61 -1.65
N MET A 52 -10.29 -10.55 -0.50
CA MET A 52 -10.45 -9.50 0.49
C MET A 52 -9.26 -8.55 0.43
N ILE A 53 -9.52 -7.24 0.42
CA ILE A 53 -8.47 -6.22 0.49
C ILE A 53 -8.73 -5.36 1.72
N GLU A 54 -7.73 -5.23 2.57
CA GLU A 54 -7.77 -4.37 3.75
C GLU A 54 -6.48 -3.59 3.92
N ASN A 55 -6.58 -2.37 4.45
CA ASN A 55 -5.43 -1.52 4.73
C ASN A 55 -5.44 -0.94 6.15
N PHE A 56 -6.01 -1.68 7.10
CA PHE A 56 -6.02 -1.27 8.48
C PHE A 56 -4.64 -1.49 9.11
N LYS A 57 -4.42 -0.83 10.25
CA LYS A 57 -3.24 -1.08 11.07
C LYS A 57 -3.17 -2.58 11.43
N PRO A 58 -2.00 -3.25 11.34
CA PRO A 58 -1.85 -4.64 11.74
C PRO A 58 -2.45 -4.92 13.12
N GLY A 59 -3.17 -6.04 13.24
CA GLY A 59 -3.92 -6.41 14.45
C GLY A 59 -5.35 -5.85 14.53
N THR A 60 -5.78 -4.98 13.61
CA THR A 60 -7.14 -4.40 13.66
C THR A 60 -8.22 -5.41 13.26
N MET A 61 -7.99 -6.17 12.18
CA MET A 61 -8.94 -7.19 11.71
C MET A 61 -9.10 -8.30 12.77
N GLU A 62 -8.00 -8.68 13.42
CA GLU A 62 -7.95 -9.64 14.51
C GLU A 62 -8.81 -9.19 15.70
N LYS A 63 -8.73 -7.91 16.09
CA LYS A 63 -9.59 -7.33 17.14
C LYS A 63 -11.08 -7.33 16.78
N TRP A 64 -11.41 -7.42 15.51
CA TRP A 64 -12.79 -7.53 15.01
C TRP A 64 -13.20 -8.99 14.74
N GLY A 65 -12.37 -9.96 15.14
CA GLY A 65 -12.63 -11.39 14.93
C GLY A 65 -12.53 -11.82 13.47
N LEU A 66 -11.96 -10.98 12.60
CA LEU A 66 -11.83 -11.21 11.16
C LEU A 66 -10.37 -11.51 10.81
N ASP A 67 -9.68 -12.27 11.67
CA ASP A 67 -8.30 -12.69 11.43
C ASP A 67 -8.21 -13.68 10.26
N PRO A 68 -7.06 -13.76 9.57
CA PRO A 68 -6.90 -14.64 8.41
C PRO A 68 -7.18 -16.11 8.68
N GLU A 69 -6.81 -16.64 9.85
CA GLU A 69 -7.00 -18.06 10.17
C GLU A 69 -8.49 -18.38 10.29
N SER A 70 -9.24 -17.55 11.02
CA SER A 70 -10.69 -17.67 11.15
C SER A 70 -11.41 -17.52 9.81
N LEU A 71 -10.96 -16.62 8.95
CA LEU A 71 -11.54 -16.45 7.61
C LEU A 71 -11.27 -17.65 6.70
N HIS A 72 -10.06 -18.21 6.72
CA HIS A 72 -9.72 -19.40 5.93
C HIS A 72 -10.44 -20.66 6.40
N LYS A 73 -10.88 -20.75 7.67
CA LYS A 73 -11.76 -21.85 8.13
C LYS A 73 -13.12 -21.84 7.44
N VAL A 74 -13.63 -20.66 7.10
CA VAL A 74 -14.93 -20.49 6.41
C VAL A 74 -14.75 -20.56 4.89
N ASN A 75 -13.72 -19.89 4.37
CA ASN A 75 -13.40 -19.86 2.95
C ASN A 75 -11.90 -20.16 2.75
N PRO A 76 -11.52 -21.45 2.58
CA PRO A 76 -10.12 -21.85 2.38
C PRO A 76 -9.49 -21.31 1.09
N GLY A 77 -10.31 -20.84 0.14
CA GLY A 77 -9.90 -20.26 -1.14
C GLY A 77 -9.74 -18.74 -1.11
N LEU A 78 -10.03 -18.07 0.00
CA LEU A 78 -9.97 -16.61 0.12
C LEU A 78 -8.54 -16.09 0.00
N ILE A 79 -8.31 -15.14 -0.89
CA ILE A 79 -7.04 -14.41 -0.96
C ILE A 79 -7.18 -13.13 -0.14
N ILE A 80 -6.29 -12.92 0.83
CA ILE A 80 -6.36 -11.79 1.76
C ILE A 80 -5.18 -10.86 1.49
N VAL A 81 -5.45 -9.73 0.84
CA VAL A 81 -4.47 -8.67 0.59
C VAL A 81 -4.50 -7.68 1.74
N ARG A 82 -3.37 -7.56 2.43
CA ARG A 82 -3.18 -6.70 3.60
C ARG A 82 -2.14 -5.63 3.27
N ILE A 83 -2.56 -4.37 3.31
CA ILE A 83 -1.70 -3.24 2.97
C ILE A 83 -1.43 -2.42 4.23
N SER A 84 -0.18 -2.27 4.62
CA SER A 84 0.18 -1.44 5.78
C SER A 84 1.48 -0.66 5.55
N GLY A 85 1.77 0.28 6.44
CA GLY A 85 2.97 1.11 6.31
C GLY A 85 4.28 0.33 6.31
N TYR A 86 4.36 -0.67 7.19
CA TYR A 86 5.59 -1.39 7.53
C TYR A 86 5.44 -2.92 7.42
N GLY A 87 4.37 -3.41 6.81
CA GLY A 87 4.05 -4.83 6.73
C GLY A 87 3.30 -5.33 7.98
N GLN A 88 2.87 -6.59 7.96
CA GLN A 88 2.26 -7.27 9.11
C GLN A 88 3.28 -7.77 10.13
N THR A 89 4.58 -7.76 9.79
CA THR A 89 5.66 -8.33 10.61
C THR A 89 6.81 -7.35 10.84
N GLY A 90 7.76 -7.72 11.70
CA GLY A 90 8.93 -6.91 12.02
C GLY A 90 8.69 -5.82 13.08
N PRO A 91 9.75 -5.08 13.47
CA PRO A 91 9.74 -4.21 14.63
C PRO A 91 8.82 -3.00 14.49
N TYR A 92 8.47 -2.61 13.26
CA TYR A 92 7.66 -1.42 12.96
C TYR A 92 6.22 -1.75 12.55
N ALA A 93 5.82 -3.02 12.50
CA ALA A 93 4.45 -3.43 12.11
C ALA A 93 3.35 -2.71 12.92
N SER A 94 3.62 -2.43 14.20
CA SER A 94 2.66 -1.75 15.09
C SER A 94 2.67 -0.22 14.95
N ARG A 95 3.47 0.37 14.06
CA ARG A 95 3.50 1.83 13.81
C ARG A 95 2.46 2.21 12.76
N ALA A 96 1.93 3.43 12.86
CA ALA A 96 1.13 3.99 11.78
C ALA A 96 2.04 4.33 10.59
N GLY A 97 1.58 4.05 9.37
CA GLY A 97 2.29 4.43 8.16
C GLY A 97 1.36 5.05 7.13
N PHE A 98 1.93 5.97 6.37
CA PHE A 98 1.28 6.77 5.34
C PHE A 98 2.28 6.93 4.19
N GLY A 99 1.81 7.22 2.98
CA GLY A 99 2.66 7.36 1.79
C GLY A 99 3.92 8.20 2.04
N GLY A 100 3.82 9.39 2.63
CA GLY A 100 5.01 10.23 2.89
C GLY A 100 6.06 9.59 3.82
N VAL A 101 5.63 8.79 4.79
CA VAL A 101 6.54 8.05 5.68
C VAL A 101 7.22 6.93 4.91
N ALA A 102 6.48 6.24 4.04
CA ALA A 102 7.02 5.20 3.17
C ALA A 102 8.03 5.75 2.15
N GLU A 103 7.74 6.91 1.55
CA GLU A 103 8.69 7.60 0.65
C GLU A 103 9.99 7.96 1.37
N SER A 104 9.89 8.29 2.66
CA SER A 104 11.06 8.65 3.48
C SER A 104 11.86 7.41 3.86
N MET A 105 11.19 6.37 4.37
CA MET A 105 11.81 5.13 4.81
C MET A 105 12.38 4.30 3.65
N GLY A 106 11.65 4.25 2.53
CA GLY A 106 12.10 3.56 1.31
C GLY A 106 13.15 4.34 0.52
N GLY A 107 13.46 5.59 0.92
CA GLY A 107 14.65 6.33 0.48
C GLY A 107 14.45 7.35 -0.65
N TRP A 108 13.27 7.47 -1.24
CA TRP A 108 13.01 8.51 -2.26
C TRP A 108 13.26 9.92 -1.75
N ARG A 109 12.90 10.23 -0.50
CA ARG A 109 13.17 11.56 0.07
C ARG A 109 14.68 11.86 0.16
N ALA A 110 15.54 10.85 0.20
CA ALA A 110 16.97 11.07 0.20
C ALA A 110 17.49 11.56 -1.17
N ILE A 111 16.80 11.22 -2.27
CA ILE A 111 17.30 11.43 -3.64
C ILE A 111 16.47 12.37 -4.51
N VAL A 112 15.27 12.77 -4.07
CA VAL A 112 14.38 13.66 -4.83
C VAL A 112 14.50 15.13 -4.40
N GLY A 113 14.76 16.00 -5.36
CA GLY A 113 14.80 17.46 -5.20
C GLY A 113 16.20 18.05 -5.42
N ASP A 114 16.34 19.35 -5.15
CA ASP A 114 17.63 20.04 -5.26
C ASP A 114 18.53 19.77 -4.02
N PRO A 115 19.86 19.74 -4.21
CA PRO A 115 20.80 19.49 -3.12
C PRO A 115 20.89 20.64 -2.10
N ASP A 116 20.54 21.87 -2.50
CA ASP A 116 20.67 23.09 -1.70
C ASP A 116 19.53 23.31 -0.68
N ARG A 117 18.53 22.41 -0.65
CA ARG A 117 17.33 22.55 0.18
C ARG A 117 16.82 21.20 0.71
N PRO A 118 15.86 21.21 1.64
CA PRO A 118 15.26 19.98 2.15
C PRO A 118 14.64 19.11 1.04
N PRO A 119 14.57 17.78 1.25
CA PRO A 119 13.91 16.84 0.35
C PRO A 119 12.56 17.29 -0.19
N SER A 120 12.36 17.13 -1.48
CA SER A 120 11.04 17.30 -2.09
C SER A 120 10.17 16.06 -1.88
N ARG A 121 8.85 16.25 -1.96
CA ARG A 121 7.89 15.14 -2.07
C ARG A 121 7.56 14.86 -3.52
N MET A 122 7.09 13.64 -3.78
CA MET A 122 6.38 13.38 -5.02
C MET A 122 5.07 14.17 -5.03
N GLY A 123 4.73 14.76 -6.20
CA GLY A 123 3.53 15.59 -6.37
C GLY A 123 2.22 14.81 -6.25
N VAL A 124 2.28 13.48 -6.26
CA VAL A 124 1.16 12.56 -6.08
C VAL A 124 1.53 11.49 -5.04
N SER A 125 0.55 10.73 -4.55
CA SER A 125 0.76 9.63 -3.59
C SER A 125 1.30 8.36 -4.27
N ILE A 126 2.41 8.47 -4.99
CA ILE A 126 2.94 7.39 -5.83
C ILE A 126 3.38 6.17 -5.01
N GLY A 127 3.83 6.34 -3.76
CA GLY A 127 4.13 5.22 -2.86
C GLY A 127 2.90 4.36 -2.55
N ASP A 128 1.73 4.98 -2.38
CA ASP A 128 0.47 4.25 -2.17
C ASP A 128 0.08 3.49 -3.46
N THR A 129 0.25 4.11 -4.63
CA THR A 129 -0.02 3.48 -5.94
C THR A 129 0.90 2.29 -6.22
N LEU A 130 2.20 2.41 -5.93
CA LEU A 130 3.13 1.29 -6.07
C LEU A 130 2.72 0.11 -5.19
N THR A 131 2.40 0.38 -3.93
CA THR A 131 2.01 -0.68 -3.00
C THR A 131 0.71 -1.36 -3.41
N ALA A 132 -0.27 -0.59 -3.86
CA ALA A 132 -1.49 -1.15 -4.42
C ALA A 132 -1.21 -2.01 -5.67
N THR A 133 -0.24 -1.62 -6.49
CA THR A 133 0.19 -2.40 -7.67
C THR A 133 0.85 -3.71 -7.25
N TYR A 134 1.76 -3.70 -6.28
CA TYR A 134 2.37 -4.92 -5.73
C TYR A 134 1.34 -5.84 -5.06
N GLY A 135 0.41 -5.28 -4.28
CA GLY A 135 -0.70 -6.03 -3.69
C GLY A 135 -1.60 -6.67 -4.76
N CYS A 136 -1.89 -5.94 -5.85
CA CYS A 136 -2.64 -6.45 -6.99
C CYS A 136 -1.89 -7.59 -7.70
N MET A 137 -0.60 -7.42 -8.00
CA MET A 137 0.22 -8.46 -8.61
C MET A 137 0.28 -9.72 -7.74
N GLY A 138 0.46 -9.56 -6.42
CA GLY A 138 0.41 -10.68 -5.47
C GLY A 138 -0.95 -11.37 -5.46
N ALA A 139 -2.06 -10.62 -5.50
CA ALA A 139 -3.40 -11.19 -5.57
C ALA A 139 -3.64 -11.97 -6.88
N LEU A 140 -3.19 -11.45 -8.02
CA LEU A 140 -3.29 -12.13 -9.31
C LEU A 140 -2.44 -13.40 -9.36
N ALA A 141 -1.23 -13.35 -8.80
CA ALA A 141 -0.37 -14.54 -8.67
C ALA A 141 -1.02 -15.60 -7.75
N ALA A 142 -1.61 -15.18 -6.63
CA ALA A 142 -2.34 -16.08 -5.73
C ALA A 142 -3.59 -16.67 -6.38
N LEU A 143 -4.34 -15.89 -7.18
CA LEU A 143 -5.45 -16.40 -7.98
C LEU A 143 -4.98 -17.50 -8.91
N ARG A 144 -3.88 -17.29 -9.63
CA ARG A 144 -3.30 -18.30 -10.52
C ARG A 144 -2.83 -19.54 -9.76
N ALA A 145 -2.19 -19.37 -8.61
CA ALA A 145 -1.78 -20.51 -7.77
C ALA A 145 -2.99 -21.31 -7.26
N ARG A 146 -4.06 -20.62 -6.86
CA ARG A 146 -5.30 -21.22 -6.36
C ARG A 146 -5.98 -22.14 -7.37
N GLU A 147 -5.86 -21.88 -8.67
CA GLU A 147 -6.40 -22.78 -9.72
C GLU A 147 -5.81 -24.20 -9.65
N THR A 148 -4.57 -24.34 -9.15
CA THR A 148 -3.91 -25.65 -9.00
C THR A 148 -3.99 -26.17 -7.57
N THR A 149 -3.86 -25.29 -6.57
CA THR A 149 -3.78 -25.70 -5.16
C THR A 149 -5.13 -25.81 -4.47
N GLY A 150 -6.16 -25.14 -5.00
CA GLY A 150 -7.46 -24.94 -4.35
C GLY A 150 -7.42 -24.05 -3.11
N LYS A 151 -6.27 -23.44 -2.78
CA LYS A 151 -6.07 -22.68 -1.52
C LYS A 151 -5.79 -21.20 -1.78
N GLY A 152 -6.37 -20.37 -0.93
CA GLY A 152 -6.08 -18.95 -0.83
C GLY A 152 -4.74 -18.68 -0.14
N GLN A 153 -4.34 -17.40 -0.15
CA GLN A 153 -3.06 -16.95 0.40
C GLN A 153 -3.20 -15.56 1.02
N ILE A 154 -2.30 -15.23 1.94
CA ILE A 154 -2.17 -13.88 2.49
C ILE A 154 -1.09 -13.15 1.68
N ILE A 155 -1.44 -11.98 1.16
CA ILE A 155 -0.51 -11.05 0.50
C ILE A 155 -0.27 -9.91 1.47
N ASP A 156 0.94 -9.83 2.03
CA ASP A 156 1.40 -8.71 2.86
C ASP A 156 2.18 -7.73 1.99
N ALA A 157 1.64 -6.53 1.81
CA ALA A 157 2.27 -5.47 1.01
C ALA A 157 2.56 -4.26 1.90
N ALA A 158 3.85 -4.00 2.13
CA ALA A 158 4.29 -2.86 2.90
C ALA A 158 4.56 -1.63 2.02
N LEU A 159 4.11 -0.46 2.48
CA LEU A 159 4.34 0.80 1.75
C LEU A 159 5.83 1.08 1.54
N TYR A 160 6.65 0.92 2.60
CA TYR A 160 8.08 1.23 2.52
C TYR A 160 8.86 0.27 1.61
N GLU A 161 8.49 -1.03 1.59
CA GLU A 161 9.12 -2.03 0.71
C GLU A 161 8.84 -1.73 -0.75
N SER A 162 7.62 -1.29 -1.05
CA SER A 162 7.22 -0.92 -2.41
C SER A 162 8.01 0.26 -2.96
N VAL A 163 8.32 1.23 -2.10
CA VAL A 163 9.22 2.34 -2.43
C VAL A 163 10.67 1.86 -2.55
N LEU A 164 11.13 1.06 -1.59
CA LEU A 164 12.51 0.55 -1.58
C LEU A 164 12.82 -0.28 -2.83
N GLN A 165 11.88 -1.08 -3.30
CA GLN A 165 12.05 -1.93 -4.48
C GLN A 165 12.50 -1.10 -5.69
N VAL A 166 11.90 0.07 -5.90
CA VAL A 166 12.13 0.92 -7.08
C VAL A 166 13.30 1.89 -6.88
N MET A 167 14.18 1.62 -5.92
CA MET A 167 15.41 2.38 -5.70
C MET A 167 16.55 1.94 -6.61
N GLU A 168 16.30 1.07 -7.59
CA GLU A 168 17.26 0.66 -8.63
C GLU A 168 18.62 0.24 -8.06
N SER A 169 19.72 0.85 -8.52
CA SER A 169 21.08 0.50 -8.14
C SER A 169 21.50 0.98 -6.76
N LEU A 170 20.71 1.81 -6.06
CA LEU A 170 21.17 2.52 -4.87
C LEU A 170 21.60 1.59 -3.73
N VAL A 171 20.86 0.50 -3.53
CA VAL A 171 21.20 -0.48 -2.49
C VAL A 171 22.51 -1.19 -2.83
N VAL A 172 22.68 -1.59 -4.10
CA VAL A 172 23.88 -2.29 -4.57
C VAL A 172 25.10 -1.35 -4.60
N GLU A 173 24.92 -0.08 -4.98
CA GLU A 173 25.96 0.96 -4.94
C GLU A 173 26.49 1.17 -3.52
N TYR A 174 25.60 1.21 -2.53
CA TYR A 174 26.02 1.30 -1.15
C TYR A 174 26.75 0.03 -0.69
N ASP A 175 26.20 -1.15 -0.98
CA ASP A 175 26.80 -2.43 -0.57
C ASP A 175 28.19 -2.67 -1.19
N THR A 176 28.32 -2.38 -2.48
CA THR A 176 29.56 -2.65 -3.24
C THR A 176 30.60 -1.54 -3.12
N MET A 177 30.17 -0.28 -3.06
CA MET A 177 31.06 0.89 -3.17
C MET A 177 31.02 1.83 -1.97
N GLY A 178 30.12 1.61 -0.99
CA GLY A 178 29.90 2.52 0.13
C GLY A 178 29.28 3.86 -0.27
N ILE A 179 28.75 3.97 -1.50
CA ILE A 179 28.23 5.23 -2.03
C ILE A 179 26.77 5.41 -1.60
N VAL A 180 26.50 6.53 -0.92
CA VAL A 180 25.13 6.97 -0.63
C VAL A 180 24.73 8.06 -1.63
N ARG A 181 23.90 7.70 -2.62
CA ARG A 181 23.42 8.65 -3.63
C ARG A 181 22.71 9.84 -2.99
N GLN A 182 23.03 11.04 -3.45
CA GLN A 182 22.44 12.29 -3.00
C GLN A 182 21.52 12.89 -4.06
N ARG A 183 20.72 13.87 -3.65
CA ARG A 183 19.92 14.72 -4.55
C ARG A 183 20.80 15.44 -5.57
N SER A 184 20.39 15.46 -6.84
CA SER A 184 21.09 16.17 -7.93
C SER A 184 20.21 17.19 -8.67
N GLY A 185 18.98 17.42 -8.21
CA GLY A 185 18.00 18.22 -8.95
C GLY A 185 17.64 17.55 -10.28
N SER A 186 17.58 18.32 -11.36
CA SER A 186 17.29 17.84 -12.71
C SER A 186 18.52 17.32 -13.47
N ILE A 187 19.71 17.37 -12.87
CA ILE A 187 20.96 16.95 -13.51
C ILE A 187 21.13 15.44 -13.33
N LEU A 188 21.55 14.75 -14.40
CA LEU A 188 22.12 13.41 -14.32
C LEU A 188 23.65 13.53 -14.23
N PRO A 189 24.27 13.26 -13.07
CA PRO A 189 25.72 13.43 -12.92
C PRO A 189 26.50 12.63 -13.98
N ASN A 190 27.58 13.22 -14.50
CA ASN A 190 28.45 12.65 -15.53
C ASN A 190 27.84 12.46 -16.93
N ILE A 191 26.62 12.92 -17.18
CA ILE A 191 25.97 12.86 -18.50
C ILE A 191 25.58 14.28 -18.94
N ALA A 192 26.03 14.66 -20.14
CA ALA A 192 25.69 15.96 -20.74
C ALA A 192 25.38 15.81 -22.25
N PRO A 193 24.32 16.46 -22.77
CA PRO A 193 23.33 17.30 -22.06
C PRO A 193 22.26 16.46 -21.35
N SER A 194 22.11 16.63 -20.04
CA SER A 194 21.03 16.01 -19.26
C SER A 194 20.60 16.93 -18.13
N ASN A 195 19.74 17.90 -18.46
CA ASN A 195 19.17 18.86 -17.51
C ASN A 195 17.84 19.42 -18.02
N VAL A 196 17.15 20.21 -17.19
CA VAL A 196 16.01 21.03 -17.59
C VAL A 196 16.52 22.38 -18.12
N TYR A 197 16.06 22.77 -19.32
CA TYR A 197 16.43 24.01 -20.00
C TYR A 197 15.18 24.88 -20.24
N ARG A 198 15.37 26.18 -20.53
CA ARG A 198 14.29 27.13 -20.87
C ARG A 198 14.10 27.23 -22.38
#